data_AF-A0A520JJ04-F1
#
_entry.id   AF-A0A520JJ04-F1
#
_cell.length_a   1.000
_cell.length_b   1.000
_cell.length_c   1.000
_cell.angle_alpha   90.00
_cell.angle_beta   90.00
_cell.angle_gamma   90.00
#
_symmetry.space_group_name_H-M   'P 1'
#
loop_
_entity.id
_entity.type
_entity.pdbx_description
1 polymer ?
#
loop_
_entity_poly.entity_id
_entity_poly.type
_entity_poly.pdbx_seq_one_letter_code
_entity_poly.pdbx_strand_id
1 'polypeptide(L)'
;MTDETLLADPSDIAPISIVDEMKSSYLDYAMSVIVARALPDVRDGLKPVHRRILWSASESGFVYNRPYRKCARIVGDAMGKYHPHGDSSIYDALARMTQDWSMRVPLMDGQGNFGSMDPDPPAAMRYTEARLAKVANSLLEDIDKDTVDFVPNYDGSEREPAVLPARFPNLLVNGAGGIAVGMATNIPPHNLGEVVDATLALIDAATGARDEVTTEE
;
A
#
# COMPACT_ATOMS: atom_id res chain seq x y z
N MET A 1 36.51 -18.23 40.26
CA MET A 1 36.39 -19.42 39.39
C MET A 1 35.80 -18.93 38.09
N THR A 2 36.67 -18.71 37.12
CA THR A 2 36.32 -18.27 35.77
C THR A 2 35.71 -19.47 35.04
N ASP A 3 34.47 -19.31 34.59
CA ASP A 3 33.77 -20.27 33.77
C ASP A 3 34.30 -20.13 32.33
N GLU A 4 35.45 -20.76 32.06
CA GLU A 4 35.96 -20.91 30.71
C GLU A 4 35.24 -22.09 30.04
N THR A 5 34.13 -21.78 29.39
CA THR A 5 33.52 -22.69 28.44
C THR A 5 34.45 -22.79 27.23
N LEU A 6 35.21 -23.88 27.14
CA LEU A 6 36.07 -24.19 25.99
C LEU A 6 35.19 -24.40 24.75
N LEU A 7 35.11 -23.37 23.91
CA LEU A 7 34.51 -23.44 22.58
C LEU A 7 35.52 -24.11 21.63
N ALA A 8 35.00 -25.01 20.79
CA ALA A 8 35.76 -25.75 19.78
C ALA A 8 36.59 -24.85 18.85
N ASP A 9 37.67 -25.40 18.29
CA ASP A 9 38.65 -24.69 17.44
C ASP A 9 37.98 -23.86 16.32
N PRO A 10 38.35 -22.58 16.16
CA PRO A 10 37.64 -21.64 15.30
C PRO A 10 38.28 -21.58 13.89
N SER A 11 37.44 -21.55 12.86
CA SER A 11 37.82 -20.73 11.69
C SER A 11 36.66 -20.01 11.02
N ASP A 12 35.40 -20.42 11.23
CA ASP A 12 34.23 -19.74 10.61
C ASP A 12 33.16 -19.25 11.61
N ILE A 13 33.37 -19.38 12.93
CA ILE A 13 32.39 -18.97 13.95
C ILE A 13 32.95 -17.78 14.72
N ALA A 14 32.43 -16.59 14.42
CA ALA A 14 32.73 -15.36 15.15
C ALA A 14 31.70 -15.15 16.27
N PRO A 15 32.13 -14.94 17.53
CA PRO A 15 31.20 -14.61 18.61
C PRO A 15 30.60 -13.22 18.36
N ILE A 16 29.27 -13.10 18.50
CA ILE A 16 28.55 -11.83 18.41
C ILE A 16 28.03 -11.39 19.78
N SER A 17 28.15 -10.11 20.06
CA SER A 17 27.57 -9.49 21.25
C SER A 17 26.05 -9.53 21.16
N ILE A 18 25.39 -10.07 22.19
CA ILE A 18 23.92 -10.12 22.26
C ILE A 18 23.30 -8.72 22.18
N VAL A 19 23.96 -7.70 22.74
CA VAL A 19 23.46 -6.33 22.72
C VAL A 19 23.50 -5.76 21.29
N ASP A 20 24.58 -6.03 20.57
CA ASP A 20 24.76 -5.53 19.20
C ASP A 20 23.84 -6.26 18.22
N GLU A 21 23.68 -7.57 18.38
CA GLU A 21 22.75 -8.38 17.59
C GLU A 21 21.30 -7.95 17.83
N MET A 22 20.88 -7.83 19.10
CA MET A 22 19.53 -7.37 19.44
C MET A 22 19.24 -5.98 18.89
N LYS A 23 20.21 -5.05 18.96
CA LYS A 23 20.03 -3.70 18.43
C LYS A 23 19.89 -3.70 16.91
N SER A 24 20.74 -4.44 16.20
CA SER A 24 20.75 -4.50 14.74
C SER A 24 19.48 -5.16 14.20
N SER A 25 19.17 -6.38 14.68
CA SER A 25 17.97 -7.11 14.30
C SER A 25 16.68 -6.36 14.61
N TYR A 26 16.60 -5.68 15.76
CA TYR A 26 15.44 -4.86 16.11
C TYR A 26 15.30 -3.64 15.19
N LEU A 27 16.39 -2.93 14.89
CA LEU A 27 16.36 -1.75 14.02
C LEU A 27 15.98 -2.13 12.58
N ASP A 28 16.53 -3.21 12.04
CA ASP A 28 16.21 -3.67 10.69
C ASP A 28 14.73 -4.05 10.56
N TYR A 29 14.20 -4.79 11.55
CA TYR A 29 12.78 -5.10 11.60
C TYR A 29 11.92 -3.83 11.73
N ALA A 30 12.26 -2.93 12.66
CA ALA A 30 11.51 -1.71 12.90
C ALA A 30 11.45 -0.83 11.65
N MET A 31 12.58 -0.62 10.98
CA MET A 31 12.67 0.15 9.75
C MET A 31 11.85 -0.48 8.62
N SER A 32 11.92 -1.81 8.45
CA SER A 32 11.13 -2.52 7.44
C SER A 32 9.62 -2.34 7.66
N VAL A 33 9.17 -2.36 8.92
CA VAL A 33 7.75 -2.18 9.26
C VAL A 33 7.29 -0.75 9.03
N ILE A 34 8.10 0.25 9.42
CA ILE A 34 7.78 1.67 9.27
C ILE A 34 7.69 2.04 7.78
N VAL A 35 8.72 1.70 7.00
CA VAL A 35 8.86 2.20 5.62
C VAL A 35 8.10 1.34 4.61
N ALA A 36 8.09 0.02 4.79
CA ALA A 36 7.64 -0.91 3.75
C ALA A 36 6.37 -1.71 4.13
N ARG A 37 5.67 -1.36 5.22
CA ARG A 37 4.46 -2.09 5.64
C ARG A 37 3.36 -1.22 6.21
N ALA A 38 3.61 -0.52 7.31
CA ALA A 38 2.57 -0.01 8.18
C ALA A 38 2.02 1.36 7.76
N LEU A 39 2.88 2.25 7.28
CA LEU A 39 2.53 3.63 6.93
C LEU A 39 2.36 3.79 5.41
N PRO A 40 1.41 4.63 4.97
CA PRO A 40 1.26 4.98 3.55
C PRO A 40 2.37 5.95 3.10
N ASP A 41 2.64 5.99 1.79
CA ASP A 41 3.41 7.08 1.19
C ASP A 41 2.52 8.33 1.06
N VAL A 42 3.06 9.51 1.35
CA VAL A 42 2.30 10.77 1.31
C VAL A 42 1.85 11.14 -0.11
N ARG A 43 2.61 10.72 -1.13
CA ARG A 43 2.40 11.11 -2.54
C ARG A 43 1.19 10.43 -3.16
N ASP A 44 0.99 9.15 -2.86
CA ASP A 44 -0.12 8.36 -3.41
C ASP A 44 -1.13 7.86 -2.37
N GLY A 45 -0.83 8.01 -1.08
CA GLY A 45 -1.67 7.55 0.02
C GLY A 45 -1.74 6.03 0.16
N LEU A 46 -0.83 5.27 -0.46
CA LEU A 46 -0.89 3.82 -0.50
C LEU A 46 0.22 3.18 0.34
N LYS A 47 -0.14 2.06 0.97
CA LYS A 47 0.81 1.09 1.51
C LYS A 47 1.32 0.18 0.39
N PRO A 48 2.49 -0.46 0.54
CA PRO A 48 3.04 -1.33 -0.51
C PRO A 48 2.09 -2.44 -1.00
N VAL A 49 1.32 -3.07 -0.10
CA VAL A 49 0.34 -4.10 -0.51
C VAL A 49 -0.74 -3.54 -1.45
N HIS A 50 -1.30 -2.36 -1.15
CA HIS A 50 -2.32 -1.73 -1.98
C HIS A 50 -1.75 -1.34 -3.34
N ARG A 51 -0.56 -0.70 -3.36
CA ARG A 51 0.13 -0.31 -4.58
C ARG A 51 0.40 -1.50 -5.51
N ARG A 52 0.89 -2.61 -4.95
CA ARG A 52 1.21 -3.83 -5.68
C ARG A 52 -0.04 -4.53 -6.23
N ILE A 53 -1.16 -4.51 -5.51
CA ILE A 53 -2.44 -5.03 -6.02
C ILE A 53 -2.93 -4.21 -7.22
N LEU A 54 -2.92 -2.87 -7.10
CA LEU A 54 -3.35 -1.98 -8.19
C LEU A 54 -2.44 -2.11 -9.41
N TRP A 55 -1.11 -2.16 -9.19
CA TRP A 55 -0.12 -2.35 -10.24
C TRP A 55 -0.30 -3.71 -10.95
N SER A 56 -0.37 -4.80 -10.18
CA SER A 56 -0.60 -6.15 -10.73
C SER A 56 -1.91 -6.24 -11.51
N ALA A 57 -2.99 -5.63 -11.01
CA ALA A 57 -4.26 -5.61 -11.71
C ALA A 57 -4.19 -4.81 -13.02
N SER A 58 -3.49 -3.67 -13.02
CA SER A 58 -3.26 -2.85 -14.21
C SER A 58 -2.44 -3.60 -15.27
N GLU A 59 -1.30 -4.16 -14.86
CA GLU A 59 -0.37 -4.90 -15.73
C GLU A 59 -1.05 -6.12 -16.37
N SER A 60 -1.83 -6.88 -15.58
CA SER A 60 -2.59 -8.04 -16.07
C SER A 60 -3.86 -7.67 -16.86
N GLY A 61 -4.13 -6.38 -17.06
CA GLY A 61 -5.23 -5.87 -17.89
C GLY A 61 -6.62 -5.97 -17.25
N PHE A 62 -6.69 -6.06 -15.91
CA PHE A 62 -7.94 -6.08 -15.14
C PHE A 62 -8.48 -4.66 -14.92
N VAL A 63 -8.63 -3.91 -16.02
CA VAL A 63 -9.10 -2.52 -16.00
C VAL A 63 -10.64 -2.45 -15.95
N TYR A 64 -11.18 -1.29 -15.53
CA TYR A 64 -12.61 -1.08 -15.27
C TYR A 64 -13.57 -1.41 -16.43
N ASN A 65 -13.11 -1.34 -17.68
CA ASN A 65 -13.94 -1.60 -18.87
C ASN A 65 -13.83 -3.04 -19.39
N ARG A 66 -13.15 -3.93 -18.65
CA ARG A 66 -13.02 -5.36 -18.96
C ARG A 66 -13.89 -6.19 -18.00
N PRO A 67 -14.26 -7.43 -18.37
CA PRO A 67 -15.06 -8.28 -17.48
C PRO A 67 -14.27 -8.62 -16.21
N TYR A 68 -15.00 -8.90 -15.13
CA TYR A 68 -14.43 -9.35 -13.88
C TYR A 68 -13.59 -10.63 -14.05
N ARG A 69 -12.61 -10.80 -13.17
CA ARG A 69 -11.68 -11.94 -13.14
C ARG A 69 -11.49 -12.41 -11.71
N LYS A 70 -11.22 -13.70 -11.53
CA LYS A 70 -11.07 -14.31 -10.20
C LYS A 70 -10.03 -13.58 -9.37
N CYS A 71 -10.39 -13.25 -8.12
CA CYS A 71 -9.47 -12.59 -7.19
C CYS A 71 -8.21 -13.42 -6.94
N ALA A 72 -8.34 -14.75 -6.96
CA ALA A 72 -7.20 -15.68 -6.87
C ALA A 72 -6.10 -15.40 -7.91
N ARG A 73 -6.45 -14.89 -9.10
CA ARG A 73 -5.47 -14.54 -10.13
C ARG A 73 -4.73 -13.24 -9.78
N ILE A 74 -5.45 -12.21 -9.35
CA ILE A 74 -4.84 -10.93 -8.92
C ILE A 74 -3.92 -11.17 -7.72
N VAL A 75 -4.39 -11.94 -6.73
CA VAL A 75 -3.63 -12.29 -5.53
C VAL A 75 -2.38 -13.10 -5.90
N GLY A 76 -2.52 -14.10 -6.77
CA GLY A 76 -1.40 -14.93 -7.22
C GLY A 76 -0.34 -14.13 -7.99
N ASP A 77 -0.77 -13.28 -8.92
CA ASP A 77 0.14 -12.42 -9.71
C ASP A 77 0.87 -11.43 -8.79
N ALA A 78 0.14 -10.75 -7.90
CA ALA A 78 0.74 -9.80 -6.95
C ALA A 78 1.72 -10.50 -5.99
N MET A 79 1.37 -11.68 -5.49
CA MET A 79 2.22 -12.47 -4.59
C MET A 79 3.50 -12.94 -5.29
N GLY A 80 3.35 -13.51 -6.49
CA GLY A 80 4.47 -14.07 -7.24
C GLY A 80 5.47 -13.01 -7.69
N LYS A 81 4.98 -11.87 -8.20
CA LYS A 81 5.84 -10.84 -8.79
C LYS A 81 6.31 -9.78 -7.79
N TYR A 82 5.47 -9.35 -6.86
CA TYR A 82 5.69 -8.07 -6.16
C TYR A 82 5.65 -8.17 -4.64
N HIS A 83 4.76 -8.99 -4.07
CA HIS A 83 4.46 -9.00 -2.63
C HIS A 83 4.79 -10.35 -1.99
N PRO A 84 6.01 -10.56 -1.47
CA PRO A 84 6.47 -11.85 -0.94
C PRO A 84 5.92 -12.14 0.47
N HIS A 85 4.61 -12.01 0.64
CA HIS A 85 3.87 -12.26 1.88
C HIS A 85 2.63 -13.11 1.60
N GLY A 86 1.99 -13.62 2.65
CA GLY A 86 0.88 -14.56 2.53
C GLY A 86 -0.28 -14.04 1.67
N ASP A 87 -0.86 -14.94 0.88
CA ASP A 87 -2.02 -14.71 0.02
C ASP A 87 -3.20 -14.10 0.78
N SER A 88 -3.43 -14.53 2.02
CA SER A 88 -4.48 -14.00 2.90
C SER A 88 -4.36 -12.48 3.09
N SER A 89 -3.16 -11.97 3.37
CA SER A 89 -2.92 -10.54 3.58
C SER A 89 -3.20 -9.69 2.34
N ILE A 90 -2.89 -10.24 1.16
CA ILE A 90 -3.14 -9.59 -0.12
C ILE A 90 -4.64 -9.62 -0.44
N TYR A 91 -5.31 -10.75 -0.21
CA TYR A 91 -6.74 -10.89 -0.46
C TYR A 91 -7.58 -10.02 0.48
N ASP A 92 -7.23 -9.95 1.76
CA ASP A 92 -7.92 -9.10 2.73
C ASP A 92 -7.77 -7.61 2.38
N ALA A 93 -6.57 -7.21 1.93
CA ALA A 93 -6.33 -5.86 1.43
C ALA A 93 -7.15 -5.57 0.15
N LEU A 94 -7.19 -6.52 -0.79
CA LEU A 94 -8.00 -6.41 -2.00
C LEU A 94 -9.49 -6.29 -1.66
N ALA A 95 -9.99 -7.13 -0.77
CA ALA A 95 -11.38 -7.10 -0.35
C ALA A 95 -11.76 -5.75 0.27
N ARG A 96 -10.94 -5.19 1.17
CA ARG A 96 -11.17 -3.85 1.73
C ARG A 96 -11.23 -2.74 0.68
N MET A 97 -10.45 -2.85 -0.40
CA MET A 97 -10.48 -1.88 -1.51
C MET A 97 -11.76 -1.98 -2.37
N THR A 98 -12.61 -3.00 -2.17
CA THR A 98 -13.92 -3.14 -2.82
C THR A 98 -15.09 -2.65 -1.96
N GLN A 99 -14.88 -2.49 -0.65
CA GLN A 99 -15.93 -2.21 0.34
C GLN A 99 -16.15 -0.71 0.49
N ASP A 100 -17.33 -0.21 0.11
CA ASP A 100 -17.69 1.22 0.17
C ASP A 100 -17.89 1.76 1.60
N TRP A 101 -18.12 0.88 2.59
CA TRP A 101 -18.10 1.25 4.01
C TRP A 101 -16.69 1.29 4.61
N SER A 102 -15.70 0.61 4.01
CA SER A 102 -14.31 0.62 4.48
C SER A 102 -13.47 1.70 3.81
N MET A 103 -13.85 2.12 2.61
CA MET A 103 -13.10 3.07 1.80
C MET A 103 -14.05 4.06 1.13
N ARG A 104 -13.84 5.35 1.34
CA ARG A 104 -14.72 6.42 0.85
C ARG A 104 -14.88 6.41 -0.67
N VAL A 105 -13.81 6.04 -1.38
CA VAL A 105 -13.71 5.89 -2.83
C VAL A 105 -13.02 4.54 -3.11
N PRO A 106 -13.79 3.45 -3.31
CA PRO A 106 -13.25 2.12 -3.60
C PRO A 106 -12.34 2.12 -4.83
N LEU A 107 -11.18 1.47 -4.72
CA LEU A 107 -10.18 1.38 -5.79
C LEU A 107 -10.32 0.08 -6.61
N MET A 108 -11.03 -0.91 -6.07
CA MET A 108 -11.37 -2.15 -6.75
C MET A 108 -12.89 -2.26 -6.91
N ASP A 109 -13.32 -2.75 -8.05
CA ASP A 109 -14.72 -3.08 -8.34
C ASP A 109 -14.87 -4.60 -8.23
N GLY A 110 -15.67 -5.07 -7.27
CA GLY A 110 -15.81 -6.47 -6.91
C GLY A 110 -17.18 -7.05 -7.31
N GLN A 111 -17.18 -8.31 -7.77
CA GLN A 111 -18.36 -9.12 -8.00
C GLN A 111 -18.33 -10.38 -7.10
N GLY A 112 -19.38 -10.56 -6.30
CA GLY A 112 -19.51 -11.65 -5.34
C GLY A 112 -19.65 -11.15 -3.90
N ASN A 113 -19.50 -12.05 -2.93
CA ASN A 113 -19.58 -11.68 -1.51
C ASN A 113 -18.20 -11.20 -1.00
N PHE A 114 -18.07 -9.90 -0.79
CA PHE A 114 -16.88 -9.25 -0.22
C PHE A 114 -17.03 -8.91 1.28
N GLY A 115 -18.00 -9.50 1.97
CA GLY A 115 -18.30 -9.23 3.37
C GLY A 115 -19.42 -8.21 3.54
N SER A 116 -19.64 -7.79 4.78
CA SER A 116 -20.66 -6.81 5.15
C SER A 116 -20.12 -5.82 6.21
N MET A 117 -20.95 -4.89 6.68
CA MET A 117 -20.63 -4.04 7.84
C MET A 117 -20.69 -4.81 9.16
N ASP A 118 -21.44 -5.91 9.18
CA ASP A 118 -21.37 -6.91 10.23
C ASP A 118 -20.02 -7.66 10.11
N PRO A 119 -19.55 -8.39 11.14
CA PRO A 119 -18.25 -9.06 11.12
C PRO A 119 -18.21 -10.29 10.19
N ASP A 120 -18.88 -10.23 9.03
CA ASP A 120 -18.86 -11.25 8.00
C ASP A 120 -17.63 -11.06 7.08
N PRO A 121 -16.70 -12.02 7.06
CA PRO A 121 -15.55 -11.95 6.17
C PRO A 121 -15.95 -12.11 4.70
N PRO A 122 -15.12 -11.65 3.74
CA PRO A 122 -15.33 -11.94 2.34
C PRO A 122 -15.35 -13.46 2.08
N ALA A 123 -16.12 -13.89 1.09
CA ALA A 123 -16.04 -15.28 0.63
C ALA A 123 -14.63 -15.58 0.10
N ALA A 124 -14.25 -16.86 0.03
CA ALA A 124 -12.92 -17.24 -0.44
C ALA A 124 -12.63 -16.72 -1.87
N MET A 125 -11.37 -16.33 -2.15
CA MET A 125 -10.92 -15.72 -3.41
C MET A 125 -11.17 -16.53 -4.70
N ARG A 126 -11.56 -17.81 -4.57
CA ARG A 126 -12.00 -18.67 -5.68
C ARG A 126 -13.44 -18.37 -6.15
N TYR A 127 -14.25 -17.76 -5.28
CA TYR A 127 -15.64 -17.41 -5.58
C TYR A 127 -15.79 -15.96 -6.04
N THR A 128 -15.01 -15.05 -5.47
CA THR A 128 -15.06 -13.62 -5.79
C THR A 128 -14.28 -13.29 -7.05
N GLU A 129 -14.72 -12.23 -7.72
CA GLU A 129 -14.06 -11.66 -8.89
C GLU A 129 -13.89 -10.17 -8.69
N ALA A 130 -12.83 -9.59 -9.24
CA ALA A 130 -12.56 -8.16 -9.15
C ALA A 130 -11.88 -7.63 -10.41
N ARG A 131 -11.93 -6.31 -10.56
CA ARG A 131 -11.17 -5.50 -11.52
C ARG A 131 -10.89 -4.14 -10.88
N LEU A 132 -10.08 -3.30 -11.52
CA LEU A 132 -9.88 -1.92 -11.10
C LEU A 132 -11.20 -1.14 -11.18
N ALA A 133 -11.49 -0.35 -10.15
CA ALA A 133 -12.57 0.62 -10.22
C ALA A 133 -12.19 1.74 -11.22
N LYS A 134 -13.20 2.41 -11.80
CA LYS A 134 -12.95 3.48 -12.79
C LYS A 134 -12.03 4.58 -12.26
N VAL A 135 -12.16 4.93 -10.98
CA VAL A 135 -11.35 5.96 -10.30
C VAL A 135 -9.89 5.55 -10.11
N ALA A 136 -9.60 4.25 -9.98
CA ALA A 136 -8.24 3.76 -9.83
C ALA A 136 -7.38 4.01 -11.07
N ASN A 137 -8.00 4.18 -12.25
CA ASN A 137 -7.27 4.63 -13.44
C ASN A 137 -6.56 5.97 -13.21
N SER A 138 -7.17 6.91 -12.48
CA SER A 138 -6.54 8.20 -12.19
C SER A 138 -5.32 8.07 -11.26
N LEU A 139 -5.17 6.95 -10.55
CA LEU A 139 -3.94 6.66 -9.82
C LEU A 139 -2.83 6.14 -10.73
N LEU A 140 -3.18 5.39 -11.77
CA LEU A 140 -2.27 4.65 -12.65
C LEU A 140 -1.99 5.35 -13.99
N GLU A 141 -2.74 6.41 -14.31
CA GLU A 141 -2.64 7.11 -15.59
C GLU A 141 -1.23 7.68 -15.81
N ASP A 142 -0.71 7.51 -17.02
CA ASP A 142 0.61 7.96 -17.47
C ASP A 142 1.81 7.31 -16.76
N ILE A 143 1.61 6.18 -16.07
CA ILE A 143 2.69 5.42 -15.42
C ILE A 143 3.73 4.86 -16.42
N ASP A 144 3.34 4.69 -17.69
CA ASP A 144 4.18 4.23 -18.80
C ASP A 144 5.00 5.34 -19.46
N LYS A 145 4.81 6.60 -19.04
CA LYS A 145 5.46 7.80 -19.61
C LYS A 145 6.60 8.33 -18.76
N ASP A 146 7.30 7.44 -18.05
CA ASP A 146 8.44 7.80 -17.17
C ASP A 146 8.09 8.86 -16.12
N THR A 147 6.87 8.77 -15.57
CA THR A 147 6.35 9.74 -14.58
C THR A 147 6.72 9.39 -13.15
N VAL A 148 7.14 8.15 -12.90
CA VAL A 148 7.54 7.64 -11.58
C VAL A 148 8.72 6.68 -11.72
N ASP A 149 9.54 6.62 -10.68
CA ASP A 149 10.65 5.67 -10.62
C ASP A 149 10.14 4.23 -10.43
N PHE A 150 10.75 3.31 -11.17
CA PHE A 150 10.56 1.87 -11.01
C PHE A 150 11.77 1.24 -10.33
N VAL A 151 11.51 0.47 -9.28
CA VAL A 151 12.53 -0.27 -8.53
C VAL A 151 12.48 -1.76 -8.88
N PRO A 152 13.59 -2.51 -8.73
CA PRO A 152 13.55 -3.97 -8.80
C PRO A 152 12.59 -4.53 -7.73
N ASN A 153 11.89 -5.61 -8.07
CA ASN A 153 11.11 -6.37 -7.10
C ASN A 153 12.03 -7.14 -6.12
N TYR A 154 11.44 -7.95 -5.25
CA TYR A 154 12.14 -8.62 -4.15
C TYR A 154 13.23 -9.63 -4.58
N ASP A 155 13.15 -10.20 -5.80
CA ASP A 155 14.13 -11.14 -6.35
C ASP A 155 14.91 -10.59 -7.56
N GLY A 156 14.63 -9.33 -7.95
CA GLY A 156 15.26 -8.65 -9.08
C GLY A 156 14.82 -9.11 -10.47
N SER A 157 13.82 -10.00 -10.58
CA SER A 157 13.33 -10.51 -11.87
C SER A 157 12.30 -9.60 -12.55
N GLU A 158 11.60 -8.77 -11.77
CA GLU A 158 10.55 -7.86 -12.23
C GLU A 158 10.82 -6.43 -11.74
N ARG A 159 10.03 -5.46 -12.23
CA ARG A 159 10.08 -4.07 -11.77
C ARG A 159 8.73 -3.63 -11.23
N GLU A 160 8.74 -2.86 -10.14
CA GLU A 160 7.54 -2.28 -9.55
C GLU A 160 7.67 -0.77 -9.36
N PRO A 161 6.57 0.00 -9.45
CA PRO A 161 6.61 1.44 -9.21
C PRO A 161 6.85 1.74 -7.73
N ALA A 162 7.78 2.65 -7.44
CA ALA A 162 8.04 3.11 -6.07
C ALA A 162 6.82 3.83 -5.48
N VAL A 163 6.15 4.64 -6.31
CA VAL A 163 4.88 5.32 -6.06
C VAL A 163 4.01 5.30 -7.32
N LEU A 164 2.70 5.51 -7.18
CA LEU A 164 1.82 5.73 -8.32
C LEU A 164 1.75 7.23 -8.71
N PRO A 165 1.47 7.57 -9.98
CA PRO A 165 1.26 8.96 -10.42
C PRO A 165 0.20 9.74 -9.61
N ALA A 166 -0.84 9.05 -9.12
CA ALA A 166 -1.80 9.58 -8.15
C ALA A 166 -2.39 10.96 -8.49
N ARG A 167 -3.17 11.06 -9.59
CA ARG A 167 -3.76 12.34 -10.07
C ARG A 167 -4.90 12.90 -9.21
N PHE A 168 -5.20 12.27 -8.08
CA PHE A 168 -6.10 12.83 -7.08
C PHE A 168 -5.52 12.58 -5.68
N PRO A 169 -5.84 13.42 -4.70
CA PRO A 169 -5.25 13.39 -3.35
C PRO A 169 -5.78 12.22 -2.51
N ASN A 170 -5.43 11.00 -2.89
CA ASN A 170 -5.96 9.76 -2.35
C ASN A 170 -5.72 9.59 -0.85
N LEU A 171 -4.57 10.06 -0.33
CA LEU A 171 -4.29 10.01 1.11
C LEU A 171 -5.37 10.71 1.94
N LEU A 172 -5.81 11.90 1.51
CA LEU A 172 -6.83 12.67 2.23
C LEU A 172 -8.23 12.16 1.93
N VAL A 173 -8.49 11.79 0.67
CA VAL A 173 -9.81 11.34 0.21
C VAL A 173 -10.20 10.01 0.84
N ASN A 174 -9.30 9.02 0.82
CA ASN A 174 -9.56 7.70 1.37
C ASN A 174 -9.08 7.53 2.81
N GLY A 175 -8.25 8.44 3.30
CA GLY A 175 -7.64 8.32 4.62
C GLY A 175 -6.60 7.19 4.67
N ALA A 176 -6.03 6.99 5.86
CA ALA A 176 -5.13 5.88 6.11
C ALA A 176 -5.00 5.59 7.61
N GLY A 177 -5.09 4.32 7.98
CA GLY A 177 -4.78 3.83 9.32
C GLY A 177 -3.59 2.89 9.31
N GLY A 178 -2.71 2.95 10.31
CA GLY A 178 -1.56 2.04 10.40
C GLY A 178 -0.87 2.11 11.75
N ILE A 179 -0.41 0.95 12.24
CA ILE A 179 0.37 0.83 13.47
C ILE A 179 1.73 0.26 13.07
N ALA A 180 2.78 1.03 13.32
CA ALA A 180 4.17 0.67 13.03
C ALA A 180 4.93 0.37 14.33
N VAL A 181 6.27 0.31 14.26
CA VAL A 181 7.11 0.21 15.45
C VAL A 181 7.36 1.60 16.02
N GLY A 182 6.86 1.86 17.23
CA GLY A 182 7.04 3.13 17.93
C GLY A 182 6.18 4.31 17.44
N MET A 183 5.32 4.09 16.45
CA MET A 183 4.43 5.14 15.90
C MET A 183 3.15 4.55 15.30
N ALA A 184 2.14 5.40 15.13
CA ALA A 184 0.89 5.06 14.48
C ALA A 184 0.38 6.25 13.65
N THR A 185 -0.45 5.96 12.64
CA THR A 185 -1.16 6.96 11.82
C THR A 185 -2.64 6.66 11.80
N ASN A 186 -3.46 7.71 11.82
CA ASN A 186 -4.90 7.65 11.62
C ASN A 186 -5.38 8.94 10.95
N ILE A 187 -5.60 8.87 9.64
CA ILE A 187 -6.05 9.98 8.80
C ILE A 187 -7.48 9.67 8.35
N PRO A 188 -8.48 10.50 8.70
CA PRO A 188 -9.86 10.27 8.28
C PRO A 188 -10.05 10.55 6.77
N PRO A 189 -11.06 9.93 6.13
CA PRO A 189 -11.42 10.23 4.75
C PRO A 189 -12.11 11.59 4.62
N HIS A 190 -11.93 12.26 3.48
CA HIS A 190 -12.50 13.57 3.16
C HIS A 190 -13.27 13.53 1.83
N ASN A 191 -14.07 14.57 1.56
CA ASN A 191 -14.76 14.72 0.29
C ASN A 191 -13.76 15.09 -0.82
N LEU A 192 -13.79 14.37 -1.95
CA LEU A 192 -12.90 14.63 -3.09
C LEU A 192 -13.03 16.06 -3.64
N GLY A 193 -14.26 16.60 -3.75
CA GLY A 193 -14.48 17.95 -4.25
C GLY A 193 -13.85 19.00 -3.34
N GLU A 194 -14.12 18.91 -2.03
CA GLU A 194 -13.56 19.85 -1.03
C GLU A 194 -12.03 19.80 -0.98
N VAL A 195 -11.43 18.61 -1.06
CA VAL A 195 -9.95 18.51 -1.07
C VAL A 195 -9.37 19.10 -2.36
N VAL A 196 -10.01 18.91 -3.51
CA VAL A 196 -9.57 19.54 -4.77
C VAL A 196 -9.74 21.05 -4.71
N ASP A 197 -10.87 21.56 -4.21
CA ASP A 197 -11.12 22.99 -4.06
C ASP A 197 -10.10 23.64 -3.11
N ALA A 198 -9.78 22.98 -1.99
CA ALA A 198 -8.73 23.42 -1.07
C ALA A 198 -7.34 23.41 -1.74
N THR A 199 -7.06 22.39 -2.56
CA THR A 199 -5.79 22.32 -3.31
C THR A 199 -5.68 23.47 -4.32
N LEU A 200 -6.76 23.78 -5.04
CA LEU A 200 -6.82 24.91 -5.97
C LEU A 200 -6.68 26.24 -5.23
N ALA A 201 -7.33 26.41 -4.08
CA ALA A 201 -7.20 27.61 -3.27
C ALA A 201 -5.77 27.81 -2.75
N LEU A 202 -5.06 26.73 -2.37
CA LEU A 202 -3.64 26.80 -2.00
C LEU A 202 -2.75 27.21 -3.18
N ILE A 203 -3.05 26.73 -4.40
CA ILE A 203 -2.33 27.15 -5.61
C ILE A 203 -2.59 28.63 -5.91
N ASP A 204 -3.84 29.08 -5.81
CA ASP A 204 -4.21 30.48 -6.02
C ASP A 204 -3.52 31.41 -5.01
N ALA A 205 -3.48 31.02 -3.74
CA ALA A 205 -2.77 31.77 -2.69
C ALA A 205 -1.26 31.81 -2.94
N ALA A 206 -0.65 30.67 -3.29
CA ALA A 206 0.78 30.59 -3.59
C ALA A 206 1.18 31.38 -4.84
N THR A 207 0.25 31.59 -5.78
CA THR A 207 0.47 32.37 -7.01
C THR A 207 0.03 33.83 -6.91
N GLY A 208 -0.54 34.25 -5.77
CA GLY A 208 -1.01 35.62 -5.52
C GLY A 208 -2.34 35.96 -6.21
N ALA A 209 -3.10 34.96 -6.66
CA ALA A 209 -4.41 35.13 -7.28
C ALA A 209 -5.55 35.30 -6.25
N ARG A 210 -5.34 34.86 -5.01
CA ARG A 210 -6.26 34.99 -3.86
C ARG A 210 -5.49 35.17 -2.55
N ASP A 211 -6.17 35.65 -1.51
CA ASP A 211 -5.63 35.73 -0.15
C ASP A 211 -5.44 34.31 0.45
N GLU A 212 -4.61 34.19 1.50
CA GLU A 212 -4.31 32.90 2.15
C GLU A 212 -5.55 32.15 2.63
N VAL A 213 -5.57 30.83 2.41
CA VAL A 213 -6.63 29.95 2.90
C VAL A 213 -6.55 29.86 4.42
N THR A 214 -7.50 30.47 5.12
CA THR A 214 -7.64 30.34 6.57
C THR A 214 -8.57 29.19 6.93
N THR A 215 -8.40 28.59 8.10
CA THR A 215 -9.28 27.52 8.60
C THR A 215 -10.65 28.03 9.08
N GLU A 216 -10.93 29.33 8.93
CA GLU A 216 -12.13 29.99 9.48
C GLU A 216 -13.20 30.35 8.44
N GLU A 217 -12.96 30.08 7.15
CA GLU A 217 -13.91 30.29 6.04
C GLU A 217 -14.04 29.03 5.16
#